data_AF-A0A8I3PYW6-F1
#
_entry.id   AF-A0A8I3PYW6-F1
#
_cell.length_a   1.000
_cell.length_b   1.000
_cell.length_c   1.000
_cell.angle_alpha   90.00
_cell.angle_beta   90.00
_cell.angle_gamma   90.00
#
_symmetry.space_group_name_H-M   'P 1'
#
loop_
_entity.id
_entity.type
_entity.pdbx_description
1 polymer ?
#
loop_
_entity_poly.entity_id
_entity_poly.type
_entity_poly.pdbx_seq_one_letter_code
_entity_poly.pdbx_strand_id
1 'polypeptide(L)'
;MKMHFCIPVSQQRLDRLGGRYVVRWGPGSRWAGRRSATGRGGGSPARSAHPCVISVLQLYSVYLDGYLFCRVRYSQLHRWNEQLRRVFGNCLPPFPPKYYLAMTASMANERRDQLEQYLQNVTVDPNMLRSDVFVDFLKLVQLDTFSITTKTASLDIFLPDGRNIQVEILTSDTAERVLEVVSHKIGLCQELLGYFGLFLIQCCKEGKFSVMKKLVDFELPYVSLQSAKVEDCKVGLRKWYMDPSLDSVLMDSAAAVALIYMQAVQDMEKEWAKPTQVQRQKLEALQKEDNQTKFLELSQEVRHYGFLQLDPCTCDYPEPGCRAVLSVGNNEISCCITLPGNQTQEIIFQMNRVKCWQVTFLGSLLDMDGPQRTLNQNLELRFQYSEDSRWQWFVIYTKQAFLLSSCLKKMISEKMVKLAAENPEMQIEVPEQGKSKKIPHSTKPERLLFSTKKQD
;
A
#
# COMPACT_ATOMS: atom_id res chain seq x y z
N MET A 1 10.33 -5.82 -1.76
CA MET A 1 9.95 -5.01 -0.56
C MET A 1 8.51 -5.32 -0.21
N LYS A 2 8.18 -5.46 1.08
CA LYS A 2 6.86 -5.90 1.56
C LYS A 2 5.75 -4.89 1.20
N MET A 3 4.69 -5.33 0.53
CA MET A 3 3.47 -4.53 0.30
C MET A 3 2.60 -4.48 1.54
N HIS A 4 1.80 -3.43 1.71
CA HIS A 4 0.94 -3.24 2.89
C HIS A 4 -0.47 -3.76 2.65
N PHE A 5 -0.58 -5.09 2.58
CA PHE A 5 -1.88 -5.76 2.63
C PHE A 5 -2.40 -5.84 4.06
N CYS A 6 -3.69 -5.56 4.27
CA CYS A 6 -4.35 -5.72 5.56
C CYS A 6 -5.71 -6.41 5.41
N ILE A 7 -6.05 -7.27 6.37
CA ILE A 7 -7.35 -7.91 6.49
C ILE A 7 -7.93 -7.52 7.87
N PRO A 8 -8.76 -6.46 7.97
CA PRO A 8 -9.36 -6.07 9.24
C PRO A 8 -10.29 -7.15 9.78
N VAL A 9 -10.48 -7.17 11.10
CA VAL A 9 -11.46 -8.07 11.74
C VAL A 9 -12.86 -7.65 11.29
N SER A 10 -13.49 -8.42 10.41
CA SER A 10 -14.90 -8.19 10.11
C SER A 10 -15.72 -8.41 11.39
N GLN A 11 -16.40 -7.38 11.90
CA GLN A 11 -17.62 -7.66 12.67
C GLN A 11 -18.54 -8.42 11.71
N GLN A 12 -18.95 -9.61 12.12
CA GLN A 12 -19.80 -10.50 11.35
C GLN A 12 -21.11 -9.79 11.00
N ARG A 13 -21.19 -9.14 9.84
CA ARG A 13 -22.50 -8.84 9.27
C ARG A 13 -23.10 -10.16 8.82
N LEU A 14 -24.16 -10.59 9.51
CA LEU A 14 -25.15 -11.46 8.90
C LEU A 14 -25.66 -10.70 7.67
N ASP A 15 -25.25 -11.12 6.47
CA ASP A 15 -25.89 -10.64 5.26
C ASP A 15 -27.38 -10.99 5.34
N ARG A 16 -28.23 -9.96 5.36
CA ARG A 16 -29.71 -10.09 5.23
C ARG A 16 -30.15 -10.51 3.83
N LEU A 17 -29.25 -11.05 3.01
CA LEU A 17 -29.56 -11.65 1.72
C LEU A 17 -29.29 -13.16 1.79
N GLY A 18 -30.04 -13.81 2.69
CA GLY A 18 -30.19 -15.26 2.70
C GLY A 18 -31.01 -15.72 1.49
N GLY A 19 -30.41 -15.70 0.31
CA GLY A 19 -30.87 -16.49 -0.82
C GLY A 19 -30.66 -17.96 -0.47
N ARG A 20 -31.70 -18.62 0.05
CA ARG A 20 -31.69 -20.08 0.25
C ARG A 20 -31.56 -20.77 -1.10
N TYR A 21 -30.37 -21.24 -1.45
CA TYR A 21 -30.26 -22.34 -2.39
C TYR A 21 -30.67 -23.62 -1.66
N VAL A 22 -31.93 -24.01 -1.84
CA VAL A 22 -32.40 -25.35 -1.43
C VAL A 22 -31.99 -26.32 -2.53
N VAL A 23 -30.99 -27.15 -2.25
CA VAL A 23 -30.74 -28.37 -3.02
C VAL A 23 -31.90 -29.33 -2.73
N ARG A 24 -32.81 -29.50 -3.69
CA ARG A 24 -33.95 -30.41 -3.57
C ARG A 24 -33.57 -31.78 -4.11
N TRP A 25 -33.29 -32.73 -3.21
CA TRP A 25 -33.43 -34.15 -3.51
C TRP A 25 -34.91 -34.52 -3.34
N GLY A 26 -35.54 -35.09 -4.37
CA GLY A 26 -36.78 -35.87 -4.22
C GLY A 26 -36.48 -37.21 -3.54
N PRO A 27 -37.46 -37.93 -2.93
CA PRO A 27 -38.81 -38.14 -3.49
C PRO A 27 -39.99 -38.06 -2.48
N GLY A 28 -41.20 -37.93 -3.03
CA GLY A 28 -42.45 -38.54 -2.52
C GLY A 28 -42.98 -38.18 -1.13
N SER A 29 -44.07 -37.40 -1.09
CA SER A 29 -45.36 -37.75 -0.43
C SER A 29 -46.18 -36.48 -0.14
N ARG A 30 -47.46 -36.51 -0.54
CA ARG A 30 -48.52 -35.54 -0.17
C ARG A 30 -48.64 -35.43 1.35
N TRP A 31 -49.10 -34.29 1.87
CA TRP A 31 -50.37 -34.14 2.60
C TRP A 31 -50.65 -32.65 2.85
N ALA A 32 -51.93 -32.29 2.73
CA ALA A 32 -52.49 -30.94 2.83
C ALA A 32 -52.82 -30.56 4.29
N GLY A 33 -52.93 -29.26 4.61
CA GLY A 33 -53.53 -28.82 5.88
C GLY A 33 -53.52 -27.32 6.11
N ARG A 34 -54.70 -26.74 6.34
CA ARG A 34 -55.01 -25.30 6.48
C ARG A 34 -54.64 -24.69 7.85
N ARG A 35 -54.59 -23.35 7.82
CA ARG A 35 -54.73 -22.31 8.87
C ARG A 35 -55.39 -22.72 10.19
N SER A 36 -54.90 -22.13 11.30
CA SER A 36 -55.67 -21.23 12.19
C SER A 36 -54.82 -20.66 13.35
N ALA A 37 -55.11 -19.41 13.70
CA ALA A 37 -54.52 -18.65 14.81
C ALA A 37 -55.20 -18.97 16.15
N THR A 38 -54.49 -18.77 17.28
CA THR A 38 -54.93 -18.14 18.56
C THR A 38 -53.97 -18.50 19.71
N GLY A 39 -53.83 -17.59 20.68
CA GLY A 39 -53.45 -17.93 22.07
C GLY A 39 -52.17 -17.29 22.62
N ARG A 40 -52.35 -16.30 23.51
CA ARG A 40 -51.32 -15.73 24.40
C ARG A 40 -50.96 -16.71 25.52
N GLY A 41 -49.73 -16.60 26.05
CA GLY A 41 -49.46 -16.94 27.45
C GLY A 41 -48.08 -17.54 27.74
N GLY A 42 -47.21 -16.75 28.38
CA GLY A 42 -46.38 -17.16 29.52
C GLY A 42 -45.19 -18.11 29.30
N GLY A 43 -44.02 -17.67 29.76
CA GLY A 43 -42.95 -18.56 30.19
C GLY A 43 -41.71 -18.56 29.30
N SER A 44 -40.71 -17.77 29.68
CA SER A 44 -39.33 -18.01 29.28
C SER A 44 -38.85 -19.32 29.92
N PRO A 45 -38.18 -20.20 29.16
CA PRO A 45 -37.04 -20.93 29.68
C PRO A 45 -35.77 -20.38 29.04
N ALA A 46 -34.76 -20.22 29.89
CA ALA A 46 -33.41 -19.83 29.53
C ALA A 46 -32.93 -20.61 28.29
N ARG A 47 -32.63 -19.90 27.20
CA ARG A 47 -31.86 -20.46 26.10
C ARG A 47 -30.43 -20.63 26.59
N SER A 48 -30.03 -21.88 26.80
CA SER A 48 -28.64 -22.28 26.77
C SER A 48 -27.99 -21.68 25.52
N ALA A 49 -26.95 -20.87 25.74
CA ALA A 49 -26.09 -20.38 24.67
C ALA A 49 -25.32 -21.58 24.11
N HIS A 50 -25.90 -22.27 23.13
CA HIS A 50 -25.12 -23.16 22.28
C HIS A 50 -24.12 -22.30 21.51
N PRO A 51 -22.82 -22.67 21.48
CA PRO A 51 -21.86 -21.95 20.67
C PRO A 51 -22.33 -22.03 19.21
N CYS A 52 -22.60 -20.86 18.63
CA CYS A 52 -22.98 -20.73 17.25
C CYS A 52 -21.91 -21.41 16.40
N VAL A 53 -22.26 -22.56 15.80
CA VAL A 53 -21.40 -23.26 14.85
C VAL A 53 -21.45 -22.46 13.56
N ILE A 54 -20.57 -21.47 13.45
CA ILE A 54 -20.47 -20.58 12.29
C ILE A 54 -19.88 -21.38 11.14
N SER A 55 -20.74 -22.02 10.35
CA SER A 55 -20.41 -22.50 9.00
C SER A 55 -20.69 -21.41 7.97
N VAL A 56 -20.19 -20.20 8.21
CA VAL A 56 -20.27 -19.10 7.25
C VAL A 56 -19.02 -19.18 6.39
N LEU A 57 -19.20 -19.28 5.06
CA LEU A 57 -18.13 -19.12 4.09
C LEU A 57 -17.50 -17.74 4.30
N GLN A 58 -16.42 -17.67 5.07
CA GLN A 58 -15.82 -16.40 5.49
C GLN A 58 -15.24 -15.68 4.27
N LEU A 59 -15.76 -14.47 4.02
CA LEU A 59 -15.28 -13.55 3.01
C LEU A 59 -14.33 -12.56 3.68
N TYR A 60 -13.09 -12.49 3.23
CA TYR A 60 -12.08 -11.58 3.74
C TYR A 60 -12.05 -10.32 2.89
N SER A 61 -12.20 -9.14 3.50
CA SER A 61 -11.96 -7.87 2.83
C SER A 61 -10.47 -7.55 2.95
N VAL A 62 -9.78 -7.49 1.82
CA VAL A 62 -8.35 -7.23 1.72
C VAL A 62 -8.15 -5.77 1.30
N TYR A 63 -7.37 -5.04 2.08
CA TYR A 63 -6.99 -3.65 1.82
C TYR A 63 -5.54 -3.58 1.36
N LEU A 64 -5.25 -2.68 0.42
CA LEU A 64 -3.90 -2.38 -0.05
C LEU A 64 -3.63 -0.88 0.13
N ASP A 65 -2.66 -0.56 0.98
CA ASP A 65 -2.30 0.82 1.34
C ASP A 65 -3.51 1.65 1.82
N GLY A 66 -4.40 1.01 2.60
CA GLY A 66 -5.57 1.66 3.22
C GLY A 66 -6.85 1.69 2.38
N TYR A 67 -6.78 1.30 1.10
CA TYR A 67 -7.95 1.23 0.21
C TYR A 67 -8.44 -0.21 0.05
N LEU A 68 -9.75 -0.40 -0.05
CA LEU A 68 -10.33 -1.73 -0.31
C LEU A 68 -9.84 -2.21 -1.66
N PHE A 69 -9.05 -3.29 -1.66
CA PHE A 69 -8.48 -3.86 -2.87
C PHE A 69 -9.38 -4.96 -3.44
N CYS A 70 -9.72 -5.97 -2.61
CA CYS A 70 -10.61 -7.04 -3.02
C CYS A 70 -11.35 -7.69 -1.84
N ARG A 71 -12.34 -8.51 -2.15
CA ARG A 71 -13.03 -9.42 -1.24
C ARG A 71 -12.84 -10.84 -1.73
N VAL A 72 -12.25 -11.70 -0.90
CA VAL A 72 -11.81 -13.03 -1.32
C VAL A 72 -12.14 -14.08 -0.27
N ARG A 73 -12.50 -15.28 -0.71
CA ARG A 73 -12.72 -16.43 0.19
C ARG A 73 -11.41 -17.17 0.44
N TYR A 74 -11.31 -17.81 1.60
CA TYR A 74 -10.17 -18.69 1.91
C TYR A 74 -9.90 -19.73 0.80
N SER A 75 -10.96 -20.34 0.25
CA SER A 75 -10.82 -21.34 -0.82
C SER A 75 -10.23 -20.78 -2.12
N GLN A 76 -10.48 -19.51 -2.43
CA GLN A 76 -9.87 -18.84 -3.58
C GLN A 76 -8.38 -18.59 -3.33
N LEU A 77 -8.02 -18.05 -2.15
CA LEU A 77 -6.62 -17.86 -1.76
C LEU A 77 -5.84 -19.18 -1.70
N HIS A 78 -6.46 -20.27 -1.23
CA HIS A 78 -5.83 -21.59 -1.20
C HIS A 78 -5.53 -22.11 -2.61
N ARG A 79 -6.49 -22.03 -3.53
CA ARG A 79 -6.29 -22.45 -4.93
C ARG A 79 -5.21 -21.62 -5.60
N TRP A 80 -5.20 -20.32 -5.35
CA TRP A 80 -4.16 -19.42 -5.84
C TRP A 80 -2.78 -19.79 -5.28
N ASN A 81 -2.66 -20.08 -3.98
CA ASN A 81 -1.41 -20.58 -3.40
C ASN A 81 -0.94 -21.90 -4.06
N GLU A 82 -1.86 -22.81 -4.39
CA GLU A 82 -1.49 -24.04 -5.13
C GLU A 82 -0.95 -23.74 -6.53
N GLN A 83 -1.49 -22.72 -7.22
CA GLN A 83 -0.97 -22.26 -8.51
C GLN A 83 0.40 -21.60 -8.35
N LEU A 84 0.55 -20.69 -7.38
CA LEU A 84 1.85 -20.09 -7.07
C LEU A 84 2.90 -21.15 -6.75
N ARG A 85 2.55 -22.19 -5.98
CA ARG A 85 3.49 -23.25 -5.59
C ARG A 85 3.97 -24.07 -6.78
N ARG A 86 3.18 -24.20 -7.84
CA ARG A 86 3.61 -24.85 -9.09
C ARG A 86 4.68 -24.04 -9.84
N VAL A 87 4.65 -22.72 -9.71
CA VAL A 87 5.58 -21.81 -10.39
C VAL A 87 6.83 -21.53 -9.54
N PHE A 88 6.65 -21.23 -8.25
CA PHE A 88 7.70 -20.76 -7.34
C PHE A 88 8.21 -21.83 -6.36
N GLY A 89 7.60 -23.02 -6.35
CA GLY A 89 8.03 -24.14 -5.53
C GLY A 89 8.09 -23.82 -4.03
N ASN A 90 9.24 -24.12 -3.42
CA ASN A 90 9.46 -24.00 -1.97
C ASN A 90 9.79 -22.58 -1.49
N CYS A 91 9.88 -21.60 -2.39
CA CYS A 91 10.15 -20.20 -2.03
C CYS A 91 8.95 -19.49 -1.40
N LEU A 92 7.77 -20.13 -1.37
CA LEU A 92 6.56 -19.55 -0.80
C LEU A 92 6.51 -19.69 0.72
N PRO A 93 5.98 -18.67 1.42
CA PRO A 93 5.68 -18.79 2.84
C PRO A 93 4.62 -19.88 3.09
N PRO A 94 4.57 -20.46 4.31
CA PRO A 94 3.57 -21.46 4.64
C PRO A 94 2.15 -20.87 4.52
N PHE A 95 1.26 -21.59 3.82
CA PHE A 95 -0.13 -21.18 3.68
C PHE A 95 -0.95 -21.64 4.89
N PRO A 96 -1.89 -20.82 5.41
CA PRO A 96 -2.69 -21.17 6.58
C PRO A 96 -3.51 -22.45 6.35
N PRO A 97 -3.59 -23.39 7.32
CA PRO A 97 -4.21 -24.69 7.10
C PRO A 97 -5.74 -24.65 7.03
N LYS A 98 -6.31 -25.66 6.36
CA LYS A 98 -7.76 -25.96 6.39
C LYS A 98 -8.13 -26.57 7.74
N TYR A 99 -9.28 -26.17 8.27
CA TYR A 99 -9.90 -26.82 9.43
C TYR A 99 -11.11 -27.60 8.93
N TYR A 100 -11.20 -28.87 9.31
CA TYR A 100 -12.29 -29.78 8.90
C TYR A 100 -13.53 -29.65 9.81
N LEU A 101 -13.35 -29.05 10.99
CA LEU A 101 -14.42 -28.70 11.92
C LEU A 101 -14.75 -27.21 11.80
N ALA A 102 -15.94 -26.83 12.25
CA ALA A 102 -16.32 -25.43 12.36
C ALA A 102 -15.33 -24.68 13.25
N MET A 103 -14.90 -23.51 12.79
CA MET A 103 -13.92 -22.70 13.50
C MET A 103 -14.58 -21.92 14.64
N THR A 104 -13.88 -21.82 15.76
CA THR A 104 -14.21 -20.82 16.78
C THR A 104 -13.86 -19.41 16.28
N ALA A 105 -14.40 -18.37 16.91
CA ALA A 105 -14.05 -16.99 16.60
C ALA A 105 -12.54 -16.71 16.74
N SER A 106 -11.90 -17.31 17.75
CA SER A 106 -10.45 -17.21 17.96
C SER A 106 -9.66 -17.80 16.79
N MET A 107 -10.00 -19.04 16.38
CA MET A 107 -9.37 -19.68 15.22
C MET A 107 -9.58 -18.88 13.92
N ALA A 108 -10.77 -18.27 13.76
CA ALA A 108 -11.08 -17.45 12.59
C ALA A 108 -10.23 -16.18 12.55
N ASN A 109 -9.98 -15.57 13.70
CA ASN A 109 -9.09 -14.44 13.83
C ASN A 109 -7.62 -14.82 13.60
N GLU A 110 -7.17 -15.94 14.17
CA GLU A 110 -5.82 -16.45 13.94
C GLU A 110 -5.56 -16.73 12.46
N ARG A 111 -6.49 -17.40 11.77
CA ARG A 111 -6.39 -17.62 10.33
C ARG A 111 -6.34 -16.30 9.56
N ARG A 112 -7.13 -15.30 9.95
CA ARG A 112 -7.12 -13.97 9.33
C ARG A 112 -5.73 -13.34 9.42
N ASP A 113 -5.11 -13.36 10.61
CA ASP A 113 -3.75 -12.86 10.82
C ASP A 113 -2.72 -13.62 9.97
N GLN A 114 -2.82 -14.95 9.92
CA GLN A 114 -1.92 -15.77 9.10
C GLN A 114 -2.10 -15.50 7.60
N LEU A 115 -3.33 -15.26 7.12
CA LEU A 115 -3.60 -14.89 5.72
C LEU A 115 -3.05 -13.50 5.39
N GLU A 116 -3.19 -12.53 6.29
CA GLU A 116 -2.60 -11.20 6.13
C GLU A 116 -1.08 -11.29 6.02
N GLN A 117 -0.43 -12.02 6.95
CA GLN A 117 1.01 -12.24 6.92
C GLN A 117 1.45 -12.96 5.64
N TYR A 118 0.69 -13.97 5.20
CA TYR A 118 0.94 -14.67 3.94
C TYR A 118 0.93 -13.71 2.75
N LEU A 119 -0.13 -12.91 2.58
CA LEU A 119 -0.25 -11.94 1.48
C LEU A 119 0.92 -10.96 1.48
N GLN A 120 1.28 -10.41 2.64
CA GLN A 120 2.39 -9.47 2.70
C GLN A 120 3.73 -10.15 2.39
N ASN A 121 3.97 -11.38 2.86
CA ASN A 121 5.25 -12.08 2.66
C ASN A 121 5.44 -12.60 1.22
N VAL A 122 4.36 -12.99 0.54
CA VAL A 122 4.36 -13.37 -0.89
C VAL A 122 4.84 -12.20 -1.76
N THR A 123 4.51 -10.96 -1.41
CA THR A 123 4.94 -9.77 -2.18
C THR A 123 6.39 -9.32 -1.97
N VAL A 124 7.17 -10.02 -1.14
CA VAL A 124 8.55 -9.63 -0.88
C VAL A 124 9.43 -9.82 -2.13
N ASP A 125 9.16 -10.87 -2.90
CA ASP A 125 9.85 -11.22 -4.16
C ASP A 125 9.28 -10.41 -5.34
N PRO A 126 10.08 -9.54 -6.00
CA PRO A 126 9.66 -8.79 -7.18
C PRO A 126 9.22 -9.65 -8.37
N ASN A 127 9.83 -10.84 -8.55
CA ASN A 127 9.48 -11.73 -9.66
C ASN A 127 8.06 -12.28 -9.48
N MET A 128 7.62 -12.45 -8.24
CA MET A 128 6.27 -12.89 -7.92
C MET A 128 5.23 -11.85 -8.33
N LEU A 129 5.49 -10.57 -8.05
CA LEU A 129 4.59 -9.46 -8.38
C LEU A 129 4.38 -9.29 -9.88
N ARG A 130 5.36 -9.68 -10.70
CA ARG A 130 5.33 -9.60 -12.17
C ARG A 130 4.79 -10.86 -12.85
N SER A 131 4.49 -11.90 -12.09
CA SER A 131 4.03 -13.17 -12.68
C SER A 131 2.55 -13.15 -13.03
N ASP A 132 2.20 -13.72 -14.18
CA ASP A 132 0.80 -13.82 -14.63
C ASP A 132 -0.10 -14.49 -13.60
N VAL A 133 0.38 -15.55 -12.93
CA VAL A 133 -0.38 -16.25 -11.88
C VAL A 133 -0.75 -15.33 -10.71
N PHE A 134 0.12 -14.38 -10.36
CA PHE A 134 -0.15 -13.39 -9.32
C PHE A 134 -1.09 -12.31 -9.84
N VAL A 135 -0.75 -11.70 -10.97
CA VAL A 135 -1.47 -10.57 -11.56
C VAL A 135 -2.90 -10.95 -11.96
N ASP A 136 -3.09 -12.07 -12.67
CA ASP A 136 -4.41 -12.52 -13.15
C ASP A 136 -5.36 -12.82 -12.01
N PHE A 137 -4.87 -13.46 -10.93
CA PHE A 137 -5.70 -13.73 -9.76
C PHE A 137 -6.16 -12.44 -9.10
N LEU A 138 -5.24 -11.51 -8.83
CA LEU A 138 -5.56 -10.25 -8.18
C LEU A 138 -6.49 -9.38 -9.05
N LYS A 139 -6.23 -9.31 -10.35
CA LYS A 139 -7.09 -8.67 -11.35
C LYS A 139 -8.52 -9.22 -11.29
N LEU A 140 -8.67 -10.55 -11.31
CA LEU A 140 -9.97 -11.21 -11.25
C LEU A 140 -10.73 -10.86 -9.96
N VAL A 141 -10.10 -11.04 -8.80
CA VAL A 141 -10.77 -10.77 -7.52
C VAL A 141 -11.06 -9.29 -7.30
N GLN A 142 -10.23 -8.39 -7.83
CA GLN A 142 -10.47 -6.95 -7.77
C GLN A 142 -11.70 -6.58 -8.62
N LEU A 143 -11.78 -7.04 -9.87
CA LEU A 143 -12.95 -6.84 -10.74
C LEU A 143 -14.25 -7.38 -10.12
N ASP A 144 -14.23 -8.63 -9.64
CA ASP A 144 -15.38 -9.29 -9.00
C ASP A 144 -15.89 -8.50 -7.79
N THR A 145 -14.97 -7.95 -6.97
CA THR A 145 -15.30 -7.21 -5.75
C THR A 145 -16.15 -5.97 -6.02
N PHE A 146 -15.90 -5.30 -7.14
CA PHE A 146 -16.62 -4.09 -7.54
C PHE A 146 -17.68 -4.38 -8.61
N SER A 147 -17.89 -5.65 -8.96
CA SER A 147 -18.85 -6.08 -9.99
C SER A 147 -18.61 -5.39 -11.34
N ILE A 148 -17.34 -5.23 -11.72
CA ILE A 148 -16.92 -4.58 -12.96
C ILE A 148 -16.55 -5.67 -13.96
N THR A 149 -17.17 -5.63 -15.14
CA THR A 149 -16.77 -6.49 -16.27
C THR A 149 -15.64 -5.84 -17.06
N THR A 150 -14.81 -6.69 -17.69
CA THR A 150 -13.78 -6.23 -18.62
C THR A 150 -14.45 -5.66 -19.86
N LYS A 151 -14.21 -4.38 -20.12
CA LYS A 151 -14.69 -3.68 -21.33
C LYS A 151 -13.81 -2.47 -21.61
N THR A 152 -13.86 -1.99 -22.84
CA THR A 152 -13.27 -0.70 -23.21
C THR A 152 -13.93 0.43 -22.43
N ALA A 153 -13.12 1.34 -21.89
CA ALA A 153 -13.53 2.50 -21.15
C ALA A 153 -12.56 3.65 -21.40
N SER A 154 -13.07 4.87 -21.21
CA SER A 154 -12.27 6.07 -21.23
C SER A 154 -11.82 6.41 -19.80
N LEU A 155 -10.54 6.72 -19.61
CA LEU A 155 -9.96 7.13 -18.34
C LEU A 155 -9.20 8.45 -18.51
N ASP A 156 -9.52 9.44 -17.68
CA ASP A 156 -8.80 10.71 -17.66
C ASP A 156 -7.59 10.62 -16.73
N ILE A 157 -6.41 10.91 -17.29
CA ILE A 157 -5.13 10.94 -16.58
C ILE A 157 -4.69 12.39 -16.42
N PHE A 158 -4.63 12.86 -15.18
CA PHE A 158 -4.30 14.25 -14.87
C PHE A 158 -2.78 14.47 -14.89
N LEU A 159 -2.35 15.51 -15.59
CA LEU A 159 -0.97 15.96 -15.62
C LEU A 159 -0.71 16.94 -14.46
N PRO A 160 0.57 17.20 -14.14
CA PRO A 160 0.92 18.13 -13.07
C PRO A 160 0.46 19.59 -13.30
N ASP A 161 0.20 20.00 -14.53
CA ASP A 161 -0.34 21.34 -14.83
C ASP A 161 -1.87 21.45 -14.67
N GLY A 162 -2.53 20.36 -14.24
CA GLY A 162 -3.97 20.30 -14.05
C GLY A 162 -4.78 19.96 -15.31
N ARG A 163 -4.15 19.91 -16.49
CA ARG A 163 -4.80 19.35 -17.70
C ARG A 163 -4.97 17.84 -17.54
N ASN A 164 -5.86 17.25 -18.33
CA ASN A 164 -6.00 15.81 -18.40
C ASN A 164 -5.77 15.28 -19.82
N ILE A 165 -5.34 14.03 -19.88
CA ILE A 165 -5.25 13.25 -21.10
C ILE A 165 -6.23 12.11 -20.95
N GLN A 166 -7.22 12.10 -21.84
CA GLN A 166 -8.15 11.00 -21.92
C GLN A 166 -7.52 9.82 -22.67
N VAL A 167 -7.44 8.64 -22.07
CA VAL A 167 -6.94 7.42 -22.71
C VAL A 167 -8.03 6.35 -22.81
N GLU A 168 -8.04 5.61 -23.90
CA GLU A 168 -8.87 4.43 -24.06
C GLU A 168 -8.13 3.24 -23.45
N ILE A 169 -8.77 2.55 -22.50
CA ILE A 169 -8.21 1.42 -21.77
C ILE A 169 -9.27 0.31 -21.67
N LEU A 170 -8.85 -0.88 -21.26
CA LEU A 170 -9.77 -1.84 -20.66
C LEU A 170 -9.94 -1.51 -19.18
N THR A 171 -11.15 -1.69 -18.64
CA THR A 171 -11.41 -1.60 -17.19
C THR A 171 -10.54 -2.55 -16.35
N SER A 172 -9.92 -3.54 -17.01
CA SER A 172 -9.04 -4.55 -16.45
C SER A 172 -7.55 -4.30 -16.70
N ASP A 173 -7.17 -3.16 -17.28
CA ASP A 173 -5.77 -2.80 -17.49
C ASP A 173 -5.09 -2.44 -16.17
N THR A 174 -3.86 -2.90 -16.02
CA THR A 174 -3.02 -2.65 -14.85
C THR A 174 -2.45 -1.24 -14.86
N ALA A 175 -1.96 -0.74 -13.72
CA ALA A 175 -1.34 0.57 -13.62
C ALA A 175 -0.10 0.69 -14.52
N GLU A 176 0.69 -0.37 -14.62
CA GLU A 176 1.79 -0.48 -15.58
C GLU A 176 1.30 -0.32 -17.03
N ARG A 177 0.25 -1.06 -17.42
CA ARG A 177 -0.30 -0.99 -18.78
C ARG A 177 -0.88 0.38 -19.10
N VAL A 178 -1.61 0.99 -18.17
CA VAL A 178 -2.14 2.35 -18.36
C VAL A 178 -1.01 3.36 -18.49
N LEU A 179 0.06 3.22 -17.71
CA LEU A 179 1.23 4.09 -17.80
C LEU A 179 1.93 3.99 -19.18
N GLU A 180 2.04 2.78 -19.75
CA GLU A 180 2.54 2.57 -21.12
C GLU A 180 1.65 3.25 -22.19
N VAL A 181 0.32 3.14 -22.05
CA VAL A 181 -0.62 3.77 -22.99
C VAL A 181 -0.50 5.30 -22.92
N VAL A 182 -0.39 5.85 -21.71
CA VAL A 182 -0.19 7.29 -21.49
C VAL A 182 1.16 7.75 -22.04
N SER A 183 2.24 7.01 -21.79
CA SER A 183 3.58 7.38 -22.24
C SER A 183 3.66 7.45 -23.77
N HIS A 184 3.10 6.46 -24.47
CA HIS A 184 3.01 6.48 -25.92
C HIS A 184 2.22 7.69 -26.42
N LYS A 185 1.12 8.06 -25.74
CA LYS A 185 0.28 9.20 -26.14
C LYS A 185 0.97 10.56 -25.96
N ILE A 186 1.89 10.68 -25.01
CA ILE A 186 2.66 11.93 -24.76
C ILE A 186 4.06 11.92 -25.37
N GLY A 187 4.45 10.86 -26.08
CA GLY A 187 5.78 10.72 -26.66
C GLY A 187 6.90 10.51 -25.63
N LEU A 188 6.59 9.96 -24.46
CA LEU A 188 7.59 9.60 -23.46
C LEU A 188 8.22 8.25 -23.80
N CYS A 189 9.56 8.22 -23.86
CA CYS A 189 10.34 7.03 -24.17
C CYS A 189 10.15 5.90 -23.14
N GLN A 190 10.19 4.65 -23.60
CA GLN A 190 9.91 3.48 -22.76
C GLN A 190 10.94 3.30 -21.64
N GLU A 191 12.20 3.65 -21.90
CA GLU A 191 13.31 3.58 -20.92
C GLU A 191 13.08 4.51 -19.73
N LEU A 192 12.29 5.57 -19.92
CA LEU A 192 12.02 6.58 -18.90
C LEU A 192 10.75 6.27 -18.08
N LEU A 193 9.99 5.22 -18.41
CA LEU A 193 8.77 4.85 -17.71
C LEU A 193 8.97 4.66 -16.20
N GLY A 194 10.10 4.07 -15.80
CA GLY A 194 10.44 3.81 -14.40
C GLY A 194 10.63 5.06 -13.52
N TYR A 195 10.73 6.24 -14.14
CA TYR A 195 10.85 7.53 -13.45
C TYR A 195 9.50 8.21 -13.18
N PHE A 196 8.40 7.64 -13.69
CA PHE A 196 7.06 8.15 -13.50
C PHE A 196 6.16 7.10 -12.84
N GLY A 197 5.03 7.54 -12.31
CA GLY A 197 4.03 6.67 -11.72
C GLY A 197 2.64 7.25 -11.80
N LEU A 198 1.65 6.38 -11.64
CA LEU A 198 0.26 6.77 -11.49
C LEU A 198 -0.09 6.90 -10.01
N PHE A 199 -0.84 7.94 -9.67
CA PHE A 199 -1.22 8.27 -8.30
C PHE A 199 -2.73 8.48 -8.20
N LEU A 200 -3.30 8.13 -7.06
CA LEU A 200 -4.60 8.65 -6.66
C LEU A 200 -4.41 10.05 -6.09
N ILE A 201 -5.05 11.03 -6.72
CA ILE A 201 -4.99 12.44 -6.35
C ILE A 201 -6.39 12.91 -5.99
N GLN A 202 -6.57 13.40 -4.76
CA GLN A 202 -7.80 14.02 -4.31
C GLN A 202 -7.81 15.49 -4.73
N CYS A 203 -8.86 15.93 -5.42
CA CYS A 203 -9.07 17.35 -5.72
C CYS A 203 -9.90 18.02 -4.63
N CYS A 204 -9.39 19.09 -4.04
CA CYS A 204 -10.11 19.90 -3.05
C CYS A 204 -10.80 21.10 -3.72
N LYS A 205 -11.87 21.61 -3.11
CA LYS A 205 -12.73 22.69 -3.64
C LYS A 205 -12.03 24.04 -3.93
N GLU A 206 -10.75 24.19 -3.56
CA GLU A 206 -9.93 25.41 -3.71
C GLU A 206 -8.80 25.26 -4.75
N GLY A 207 -8.86 24.25 -5.62
CA GLY A 207 -7.76 23.96 -6.56
C GLY A 207 -6.49 23.43 -5.89
N LYS A 208 -6.55 23.14 -4.57
CA LYS A 208 -5.56 22.34 -3.85
C LYS A 208 -5.79 20.86 -4.20
N PHE A 209 -4.72 20.10 -4.29
CA PHE A 209 -4.79 18.65 -4.46
C PHE A 209 -3.98 17.98 -3.36
N SER A 210 -4.37 16.77 -3.01
CA SER A 210 -3.64 15.90 -2.11
C SER A 210 -3.27 14.62 -2.83
N VAL A 211 -2.01 14.23 -2.78
CA VAL A 211 -1.57 12.93 -3.30
C VAL A 211 -1.92 11.90 -2.25
N MET A 212 -2.82 10.98 -2.54
CA MET A 212 -3.32 10.03 -1.55
C MET A 212 -2.50 8.74 -1.52
N LYS A 213 -2.10 8.25 -2.69
CA LYS A 213 -1.43 6.97 -2.86
C LYS A 213 -0.73 6.89 -4.22
N LYS A 214 0.43 6.25 -4.29
CA LYS A 214 1.01 5.74 -5.55
C LYS A 214 0.37 4.39 -5.87
N LEU A 215 -0.20 4.23 -7.07
CA LEU A 215 -0.69 2.93 -7.52
C LEU A 215 0.50 1.99 -7.75
N VAL A 216 0.37 0.74 -7.30
CA VAL A 216 1.33 -0.31 -7.61
C VAL A 216 0.99 -0.95 -8.96
N ASP A 217 2.01 -1.51 -9.61
CA ASP A 217 1.99 -1.90 -11.03
C ASP A 217 0.81 -2.81 -11.38
N PHE A 218 0.43 -3.74 -10.49
CA PHE A 218 -0.67 -4.70 -10.69
C PHE A 218 -2.07 -4.18 -10.32
N GLU A 219 -2.20 -2.99 -9.71
CA GLU A 219 -3.52 -2.41 -9.44
C GLU A 219 -4.23 -2.05 -10.74
N LEU A 220 -5.56 -2.09 -10.74
CA LEU A 220 -6.38 -1.67 -11.88
C LEU A 220 -6.87 -0.23 -11.68
N PRO A 221 -6.28 0.81 -12.34
CA PRO A 221 -6.58 2.21 -12.02
C PRO A 221 -8.07 2.56 -12.11
N TYR A 222 -8.77 2.02 -13.11
CA TYR A 222 -10.21 2.21 -13.28
C TYR A 222 -11.02 1.69 -12.09
N VAL A 223 -10.62 0.54 -11.53
CA VAL A 223 -11.29 -0.10 -10.39
C VAL A 223 -10.89 0.59 -9.08
N SER A 224 -9.62 0.94 -8.92
CA SER A 224 -9.12 1.66 -7.74
C SER A 224 -9.86 2.97 -7.50
N LEU A 225 -10.30 3.67 -8.56
CA LEU A 225 -11.17 4.85 -8.43
C LEU A 225 -12.52 4.54 -7.75
N GLN A 226 -13.11 3.35 -7.95
CA GLN A 226 -14.36 2.99 -7.26
C GLN A 226 -14.14 2.80 -5.76
N SER A 227 -12.97 2.30 -5.37
CA SER A 227 -12.60 2.15 -3.95
C SER A 227 -12.38 3.51 -3.26
N ALA A 228 -11.95 4.52 -4.02
CA ALA A 228 -11.65 5.87 -3.55
C ALA A 228 -12.76 6.90 -3.86
N LYS A 229 -13.94 6.43 -4.30
CA LYS A 229 -15.03 7.30 -4.78
C LYS A 229 -15.53 8.29 -3.73
N VAL A 230 -15.47 7.90 -2.46
CA VAL A 230 -15.87 8.76 -1.32
C VAL A 230 -14.96 9.99 -1.20
N GLU A 231 -13.73 9.91 -1.70
CA GLU A 231 -12.70 10.93 -1.58
C GLU A 231 -12.55 11.80 -2.83
N ASP A 232 -13.41 11.62 -3.84
CA ASP A 232 -13.36 12.35 -5.12
C ASP A 232 -11.95 12.32 -5.76
N CYS A 233 -11.32 11.14 -5.70
CA CYS A 233 -10.00 10.92 -6.25
C CYS A 233 -10.02 10.82 -7.78
N LYS A 234 -8.91 11.21 -8.39
CA LYS A 234 -8.59 11.07 -9.81
C LYS A 234 -7.26 10.32 -9.98
N VAL A 235 -6.99 9.83 -11.18
CA VAL A 235 -5.68 9.25 -11.50
C VAL A 235 -4.78 10.34 -12.09
N GLY A 236 -3.62 10.56 -11.49
CA GLY A 236 -2.63 11.54 -11.99
C GLY A 236 -1.29 10.90 -12.31
N LEU A 237 -0.63 11.44 -13.34
CA LEU A 237 0.75 11.12 -13.70
C LEU A 237 1.69 12.07 -12.96
N ARG A 238 2.67 11.53 -12.23
CA ARG A 238 3.71 12.32 -11.57
C ARG A 238 5.07 11.63 -11.68
N LYS A 239 6.13 12.43 -11.55
CA LYS A 239 7.49 11.94 -11.30
C LYS A 239 7.50 11.06 -10.04
N TRP A 240 8.17 9.91 -10.12
CA TRP A 240 8.35 8.97 -9.02
C TRP A 240 9.82 8.64 -8.79
N TYR A 241 10.57 9.66 -8.41
CA TYR A 241 11.88 9.54 -7.79
C TYR A 241 12.13 10.71 -6.85
N MET A 242 12.92 10.49 -5.80
CA MET A 242 13.07 11.45 -4.69
C MET A 242 14.40 12.20 -4.74
N ASP A 243 15.37 11.66 -5.48
CA ASP A 243 16.68 12.25 -5.66
C ASP A 243 16.73 13.18 -6.90
N PRO A 244 16.94 14.50 -6.70
CA PRO A 244 16.96 15.47 -7.79
C PRO A 244 18.05 15.21 -8.84
N SER A 245 19.14 14.54 -8.50
CA SER A 245 20.23 14.28 -9.47
C SER A 245 19.79 13.40 -10.65
N LEU A 246 18.73 12.61 -10.48
CA LEU A 246 18.13 11.81 -11.54
C LEU A 246 17.44 12.63 -12.64
N ASP A 247 17.19 13.94 -12.42
CA ASP A 247 16.68 14.82 -13.46
C ASP A 247 17.61 14.85 -14.69
N SER A 248 18.93 14.73 -14.48
CA SER A 248 19.93 14.71 -15.56
C SER A 248 19.67 13.60 -16.59
N VAL A 249 19.13 12.45 -16.16
CA VAL A 249 18.77 11.31 -17.02
C VAL A 249 17.59 11.64 -17.95
N LEU A 250 16.76 12.62 -17.58
CA LEU A 250 15.55 12.98 -18.29
C LEU A 250 15.76 14.15 -19.28
N MET A 251 16.90 14.85 -19.22
CA MET A 251 17.12 16.10 -19.94
C MET A 251 17.14 15.94 -21.48
N ASP A 252 17.47 14.75 -21.98
CA ASP A 252 17.50 14.46 -23.42
C ASP A 252 16.10 14.17 -24.01
N SER A 253 15.06 14.06 -23.17
CA SER A 253 13.69 13.77 -23.59
C SER A 253 12.79 14.99 -23.36
N ALA A 254 12.38 15.63 -24.46
CA ALA A 254 11.49 16.80 -24.40
C ALA A 254 10.17 16.52 -23.65
N ALA A 255 9.60 15.33 -23.81
CA ALA A 255 8.40 14.93 -23.08
C ALA A 255 8.66 14.78 -21.58
N ALA A 256 9.80 14.20 -21.19
CA ALA A 256 10.15 14.04 -19.78
C ALA A 256 10.47 15.39 -19.12
N VAL A 257 11.24 16.25 -19.81
CA VAL A 257 11.53 17.64 -19.39
C VAL A 257 10.23 18.40 -19.17
N ALA A 258 9.29 18.34 -20.12
CA ALA A 258 8.00 18.99 -19.97
C ALA A 258 7.22 18.49 -18.73
N LEU A 259 7.20 17.18 -18.48
CA LEU A 259 6.51 16.60 -17.32
C LEU A 259 7.10 17.06 -15.98
N ILE A 260 8.42 17.00 -15.84
CA ILE A 260 9.08 17.40 -14.58
C ILE A 260 9.08 18.93 -14.41
N TYR A 261 9.10 19.68 -15.51
CA TYR A 261 8.91 21.14 -15.50
C TYR A 261 7.51 21.52 -15.02
N MET A 262 6.46 20.93 -15.59
CA MET A 262 5.07 21.16 -15.16
C MET A 262 4.89 20.83 -13.67
N GLN A 263 5.50 19.75 -13.20
CA GLN A 263 5.46 19.40 -11.78
C GLN A 263 6.23 20.38 -10.91
N ALA A 264 7.42 20.82 -11.33
CA ALA A 264 8.22 21.81 -10.60
C ALA A 264 7.47 23.13 -10.42
N VAL A 265 6.80 23.62 -11.47
CA VAL A 265 5.95 24.82 -11.42
C VAL A 265 4.81 24.63 -10.43
N GLN A 266 4.07 23.51 -10.53
CA GLN A 266 2.98 23.19 -9.60
C GLN A 266 3.47 23.13 -8.15
N ASP A 267 4.58 22.45 -7.88
CA ASP A 267 5.12 22.27 -6.53
C ASP A 267 5.60 23.63 -5.94
N MET A 268 6.05 24.59 -6.77
CA MET A 268 6.36 25.96 -6.34
C MET A 268 5.12 26.81 -6.08
N GLU A 269 4.07 26.69 -6.91
CA GLU A 269 2.78 27.35 -6.70
C GLU A 269 2.08 26.86 -5.42
N LYS A 270 2.30 25.60 -5.05
CA LYS A 270 1.80 25.00 -3.79
C LYS A 270 2.72 25.22 -2.60
N GLU A 271 3.83 25.93 -2.77
CA GLU A 271 4.84 26.18 -1.73
C GLU A 271 5.46 24.89 -1.14
N TRP A 272 5.42 23.78 -1.88
CA TRP A 272 6.14 22.55 -1.52
C TRP A 272 7.65 22.78 -1.70
N ALA A 273 8.03 23.34 -2.85
CA ALA A 273 9.34 23.90 -3.08
C ALA A 273 9.37 25.37 -2.62
N LYS A 274 10.44 25.77 -1.92
CA LYS A 274 10.54 27.04 -1.21
C LYS A 274 11.68 27.91 -1.77
N PRO A 275 11.50 28.53 -2.96
CA PRO A 275 12.52 29.40 -3.53
C PRO A 275 12.67 30.69 -2.72
N THR A 276 13.89 31.20 -2.63
CA THR A 276 14.15 32.56 -2.15
C THR A 276 13.52 33.60 -3.09
N GLN A 277 13.33 34.84 -2.63
CA GLN A 277 12.77 35.90 -3.47
C GLN A 277 13.57 36.12 -4.76
N VAL A 278 14.90 36.02 -4.69
CA VAL A 278 15.80 36.14 -5.86
C VAL A 278 15.63 34.97 -6.81
N GLN A 279 15.58 33.73 -6.29
CA GLN A 279 15.32 32.55 -7.12
C GLN A 279 13.95 32.64 -7.79
N ARG A 280 12.91 33.07 -7.07
CA ARG A 280 11.55 33.24 -7.61
C ARG A 280 11.53 34.19 -8.79
N GLN A 281 12.17 35.36 -8.68
CA GLN A 281 12.25 36.31 -9.80
C GLN A 281 12.96 35.73 -11.03
N LYS A 282 14.05 34.97 -10.83
CA LYS A 282 14.76 34.31 -11.93
C LYS A 282 13.92 33.20 -12.57
N LEU A 283 13.24 32.39 -11.77
CA LEU A 283 12.35 31.32 -12.23
C LEU A 283 11.16 31.90 -13.04
N GLU A 284 10.56 33.00 -12.58
CA GLU A 284 9.51 33.71 -13.31
C GLU A 284 10.00 34.29 -14.64
N ALA A 285 11.24 34.78 -14.71
CA ALA A 285 11.84 35.22 -15.97
C ALA A 285 12.04 34.04 -16.94
N LEU A 286 12.60 32.92 -16.46
CA LEU A 286 12.79 31.71 -17.26
C LEU A 286 11.46 31.12 -17.75
N GLN A 287 10.40 31.21 -16.95
CA GLN A 287 9.06 30.81 -17.35
C GLN A 287 8.50 31.71 -18.48
N LYS A 288 8.74 33.02 -18.44
CA LYS A 288 8.34 33.95 -19.53
C LYS A 288 9.12 33.71 -20.82
N GLU A 289 10.35 33.21 -20.71
CA GLU A 289 11.21 32.84 -21.84
C GLU A 289 10.94 31.42 -22.36
N ASP A 290 10.02 30.66 -21.74
CA ASP A 290 9.76 29.22 -22.00
C ASP A 290 11.03 28.35 -21.96
N ASN A 291 11.99 28.72 -21.12
CA ASN A 291 13.26 28.01 -20.99
C ASN A 291 13.20 26.94 -19.89
N GLN A 292 12.54 25.83 -20.22
CA GLN A 292 12.26 24.74 -19.26
C GLN A 292 13.53 24.09 -18.69
N THR A 293 14.57 23.89 -19.50
CA THR A 293 15.82 23.26 -19.05
C THR A 293 16.53 24.11 -18.01
N LYS A 294 16.75 25.40 -18.30
CA LYS A 294 17.38 26.32 -17.32
C LYS A 294 16.51 26.52 -16.08
N PHE A 295 15.19 26.49 -16.24
CA PHE A 295 14.27 26.54 -15.10
C PHE A 295 14.50 25.34 -14.17
N LEU A 296 14.61 24.14 -14.72
CA LEU A 296 14.85 22.92 -13.94
C LEU A 296 16.24 22.90 -13.31
N GLU A 297 17.27 23.35 -14.02
CA GLU A 297 18.63 23.52 -13.47
C GLU A 297 18.62 24.44 -12.24
N LEU A 298 17.99 25.61 -12.34
CA LEU A 298 17.83 26.52 -11.20
C LEU A 298 16.95 25.93 -10.09
N SER A 299 15.96 25.12 -10.46
CA SER A 299 15.06 24.46 -9.50
C SER A 299 15.79 23.48 -8.59
N GLN A 300 16.88 22.85 -9.04
CA GLN A 300 17.66 21.94 -8.19
C GLN A 300 18.33 22.63 -7.00
N GLU A 301 18.56 23.95 -7.08
CA GLU A 301 19.07 24.77 -5.98
C GLU A 301 17.96 25.25 -5.03
N VAL A 302 16.69 25.03 -5.37
CA VAL A 302 15.55 25.45 -4.57
C VAL A 302 15.34 24.49 -3.41
N ARG A 303 15.16 25.06 -2.21
CA ARG A 303 14.86 24.31 -1.01
C ARG A 303 13.62 23.42 -1.20
N HIS A 304 13.74 22.16 -0.84
CA HIS A 304 12.69 21.13 -0.97
C HIS A 304 12.25 20.85 -2.43
N TYR A 305 13.05 21.20 -3.43
CA TYR A 305 12.79 20.75 -4.80
C TYR A 305 12.78 19.22 -4.89
N GLY A 306 11.77 18.66 -5.56
CA GLY A 306 11.57 17.22 -5.68
C GLY A 306 11.01 16.53 -4.43
N PHE A 307 10.63 17.28 -3.39
CA PHE A 307 10.01 16.73 -2.20
C PHE A 307 8.51 16.52 -2.42
N LEU A 308 7.98 15.43 -1.86
CA LEU A 308 6.54 15.24 -1.73
C LEU A 308 6.10 15.75 -0.36
N GLN A 309 5.19 16.74 -0.35
CA GLN A 309 4.58 17.25 0.88
C GLN A 309 3.26 16.53 1.16
N LEU A 310 3.06 16.14 2.43
CA LEU A 310 1.80 15.58 2.91
C LEU A 310 0.84 16.70 3.32
N ASP A 311 -0.45 16.35 3.44
CA ASP A 311 -1.44 17.21 4.06
C ASP A 311 -1.07 17.49 5.53
N PRO A 312 -1.49 18.64 6.07
CA PRO A 312 -1.32 18.96 7.49
C PRO A 312 -1.82 17.83 8.38
N CYS A 313 -1.00 17.45 9.35
CA CYS A 313 -1.22 16.29 10.19
C CYS A 313 -0.84 16.59 11.65
N THR A 314 -0.81 15.59 12.51
CA THR A 314 -0.35 15.75 13.90
C THR A 314 0.78 14.78 14.25
N CYS A 315 1.52 15.06 15.31
CA CYS A 315 2.61 14.23 15.80
C CYS A 315 2.75 14.32 17.33
N ASP A 316 3.53 13.39 17.89
CA ASP A 316 3.80 13.34 19.34
C ASP A 316 5.11 14.02 19.76
N TYR A 317 5.68 14.85 18.89
CA TYR A 317 6.93 15.54 19.12
C TYR A 317 6.78 17.05 18.91
N PRO A 318 7.40 17.91 19.73
CA PRO A 318 8.08 17.58 21.00
C PRO A 318 7.07 17.20 22.11
N GLU A 319 5.79 17.49 21.91
CA GLU A 319 4.69 17.09 22.79
C GLU A 319 3.50 16.52 21.99
N PRO A 320 2.68 15.66 22.61
CA PRO A 320 1.50 15.07 21.97
C PRO A 320 0.54 16.09 21.36
N GLY A 321 0.13 15.85 20.12
CA GLY A 321 -0.89 16.64 19.43
C GLY A 321 -0.39 17.89 18.73
N CYS A 322 0.92 18.09 18.62
CA CYS A 322 1.50 19.15 17.80
C CYS A 322 1.08 19.01 16.34
N ARG A 323 0.74 20.13 15.69
CA ARG A 323 0.46 20.15 14.25
C ARG A 323 1.76 20.05 13.49
N ALA A 324 1.76 19.30 12.39
CA ALA A 324 2.94 19.10 11.58
C ALA A 324 2.61 19.16 10.08
N VAL A 325 3.58 19.63 9.29
CA VAL A 325 3.59 19.49 7.83
C VAL A 325 4.88 18.79 7.47
N LEU A 326 4.76 17.62 6.82
CA LEU A 326 5.90 16.80 6.43
C LEU A 326 6.19 16.95 4.94
N SER A 327 7.46 17.15 4.61
CA SER A 327 8.00 17.07 3.25
C SER A 327 9.06 15.97 3.20
N VAL A 328 8.99 15.10 2.20
CA VAL A 328 9.87 13.92 2.09
C VAL A 328 10.53 13.91 0.72
N GLY A 329 11.85 13.82 0.70
CA GLY A 329 12.62 13.85 -0.53
C GLY A 329 14.12 13.85 -0.22
N ASN A 330 14.95 13.64 -1.23
CA ASN A 330 16.41 13.78 -1.12
C ASN A 330 17.04 13.10 0.11
N ASN A 331 16.60 11.88 0.43
CA ASN A 331 17.09 11.08 1.57
C ASN A 331 16.86 11.73 2.97
N GLU A 332 15.85 12.59 3.10
CA GLU A 332 15.44 13.23 4.35
C GLU A 332 13.92 13.34 4.51
N ILE A 333 13.48 13.49 5.76
CA ILE A 333 12.12 13.85 6.15
C ILE A 333 12.20 15.19 6.86
N SER A 334 11.71 16.25 6.22
CA SER A 334 11.59 17.58 6.81
C SER A 334 10.21 17.72 7.47
N CYS A 335 10.20 17.99 8.77
CA CYS A 335 9.00 18.13 9.58
C CYS A 335 8.92 19.55 10.14
N CYS A 336 7.94 20.32 9.66
CA CYS A 336 7.62 21.64 10.17
C CYS A 336 6.52 21.52 11.23
N ILE A 337 6.88 21.69 12.50
CA ILE A 337 6.02 21.45 13.65
C ILE A 337 5.55 22.79 14.21
N THR A 338 4.24 22.96 14.37
CA THR A 338 3.63 24.12 15.02
C THR A 338 3.21 23.74 16.44
N LEU A 339 3.88 24.32 17.43
CA LEU A 339 3.58 24.18 18.85
C LEU A 339 2.25 24.89 19.20
N PRO A 340 1.59 24.56 20.33
CA PRO A 340 0.36 25.21 20.77
C PRO A 340 0.46 26.73 20.92
N GLY A 341 1.67 27.27 21.17
CA GLY A 341 1.95 28.70 21.20
C GLY A 341 2.10 29.37 19.82
N ASN A 342 1.72 28.70 18.72
CA ASN A 342 1.94 29.13 17.32
C ASN A 342 3.40 29.37 16.94
N GLN A 343 4.35 28.93 17.76
CA GLN A 343 5.75 28.88 17.39
C GLN A 343 5.98 27.69 16.47
N THR A 344 6.75 27.90 15.41
CA THR A 344 7.04 26.87 14.43
C THR A 344 8.50 26.46 14.53
N GLN A 345 8.75 25.16 14.64
CA GLN A 345 10.07 24.55 14.66
C GLN A 345 10.21 23.61 13.47
N GLU A 346 11.35 23.66 12.79
CA GLU A 346 11.65 22.74 11.69
C GLU A 346 12.68 21.71 12.14
N ILE A 347 12.39 20.44 11.86
CA ILE A 347 13.21 19.29 12.23
C ILE A 347 13.47 18.47 10.99
N ILE A 348 14.74 18.10 10.77
CA ILE A 348 15.15 17.33 9.61
C ILE A 348 15.64 15.96 10.09
N PHE A 349 14.93 14.90 9.69
CA PHE A 349 15.34 13.53 9.95
C PHE A 349 16.07 12.97 8.74
N GLN A 350 17.36 12.70 8.91
CA GLN A 350 18.18 12.09 7.86
C GLN A 350 17.87 10.60 7.74
N MET A 351 17.57 10.12 6.53
CA MET A 351 17.10 8.74 6.33
C MET A 351 18.16 7.68 6.72
N ASN A 352 19.45 8.03 6.71
CA ASN A 352 20.53 7.14 7.17
C ASN A 352 20.50 6.86 8.69
N ARG A 353 19.76 7.64 9.47
CA ARG A 353 19.56 7.47 10.92
C ARG A 353 18.21 6.85 11.27
N VAL A 354 17.36 6.60 10.28
CA VAL A 354 16.09 5.86 10.45
C VAL A 354 16.38 4.37 10.40
N LYS A 355 16.06 3.64 11.47
CA LYS A 355 16.29 2.20 11.57
C LYS A 355 15.16 1.37 11.00
N CYS A 356 13.92 1.72 11.34
CA CYS A 356 12.72 1.05 10.85
C CYS A 356 11.51 1.97 11.01
N TRP A 357 10.41 1.60 10.34
CA TRP A 357 9.12 2.25 10.51
C TRP A 357 7.99 1.23 10.40
N GLN A 358 6.83 1.60 10.92
CA GLN A 358 5.61 0.82 10.88
C GLN A 358 4.42 1.74 10.66
N VAL A 359 3.47 1.29 9.85
CA VAL A 359 2.15 1.92 9.71
C VAL A 359 1.14 1.10 10.50
N THR A 360 0.30 1.77 11.27
CA THR A 360 -0.73 1.16 12.12
C THR A 360 -2.05 1.91 11.98
N PHE A 361 -3.16 1.18 12.16
CA PHE A 361 -4.50 1.76 12.15
C PHE A 361 -4.89 2.18 13.58
N LEU A 362 -5.20 3.47 13.76
CA LEU A 362 -5.60 4.04 15.03
C LEU A 362 -7.11 3.84 15.25
N GLY A 363 -7.48 2.68 15.78
CA GLY A 363 -8.86 2.36 16.10
C GLY A 363 -9.03 0.88 16.30
N SER A 364 -9.43 0.49 17.52
CA SER A 364 -10.16 -0.77 17.67
C SER A 364 -11.35 -0.74 16.72
N LEU A 365 -11.66 -1.87 16.11
CA LEU A 365 -12.74 -2.11 15.15
C LEU A 365 -14.16 -1.89 15.72
N LEU A 366 -14.39 -0.75 16.36
CA LEU A 366 -15.61 -0.37 17.04
C LEU A 366 -16.10 0.90 16.36
N ASP A 367 -17.32 0.82 15.81
CA ASP A 367 -18.06 1.84 15.05
C ASP A 367 -17.88 1.84 13.52
N MET A 368 -18.09 0.65 12.93
CA MET A 368 -18.35 0.46 11.49
C MET A 368 -19.85 0.45 11.13
N ASP A 369 -20.68 1.24 11.82
CA ASP A 369 -22.13 1.35 11.52
C ASP A 369 -22.48 2.35 10.40
N GLY A 370 -21.50 2.80 9.61
CA GLY A 370 -21.70 3.67 8.44
C GLY A 370 -21.38 3.02 7.09
N PRO A 371 -21.87 3.58 5.96
CA PRO A 371 -21.47 3.11 4.63
C PRO A 371 -19.96 3.29 4.45
N GLN A 372 -19.26 2.17 4.21
CA GLN A 372 -17.84 2.05 3.84
C GLN A 372 -16.95 3.25 4.24
N ARG A 373 -16.66 3.42 5.54
CA ARG A 373 -15.52 4.25 5.93
C ARG A 373 -14.24 3.57 5.46
N THR A 374 -13.44 4.28 4.66
CA THR A 374 -12.11 3.85 4.24
C THR A 374 -11.21 3.79 5.47
N LEU A 375 -10.42 2.73 5.58
CA LEU A 375 -9.51 2.49 6.71
C LEU A 375 -8.38 3.54 6.79
N ASN A 376 -8.27 4.41 5.78
CA ASN A 376 -7.28 5.47 5.66
C ASN A 376 -7.53 6.70 6.55
N GLN A 377 -8.63 6.77 7.32
CA GLN A 377 -8.98 7.98 8.08
C GLN A 377 -8.26 8.11 9.42
N ASN A 378 -7.85 6.98 10.02
CA ASN A 378 -7.15 6.94 11.30
C ASN A 378 -5.88 6.10 11.18
N LEU A 379 -4.81 6.71 10.70
CA LEU A 379 -3.54 6.06 10.45
C LEU A 379 -2.44 6.76 11.24
N GLU A 380 -1.53 5.96 11.77
CA GLU A 380 -0.27 6.44 12.32
C GLU A 380 0.89 5.79 11.56
N LEU A 381 1.97 6.55 11.38
CA LEU A 381 3.28 6.02 11.03
C LEU A 381 4.23 6.34 12.17
N ARG A 382 4.86 5.29 12.71
CA ARG A 382 5.94 5.42 13.69
C ARG A 382 7.26 5.00 13.08
N PHE A 383 8.32 5.76 13.35
CA PHE A 383 9.67 5.41 12.91
C PHE A 383 10.68 5.57 14.04
N GLN A 384 11.68 4.69 14.06
CA GLN A 384 12.75 4.69 15.04
C GLN A 384 13.95 5.45 14.48
N TYR A 385 14.36 6.51 15.17
CA TYR A 385 15.43 7.41 14.75
C TYR A 385 16.56 7.46 15.78
N SER A 386 17.80 7.54 15.31
CA SER A 386 18.99 7.67 16.17
C SER A 386 19.30 9.14 16.43
N GLU A 387 19.17 9.57 17.68
CA GLU A 387 19.53 10.90 18.18
C GLU A 387 20.48 10.74 19.37
N ASP A 388 21.66 11.38 19.34
CA ASP A 388 22.68 11.31 20.40
C ASP A 388 23.01 9.89 20.89
N SER A 389 23.14 8.95 19.95
CA SER A 389 23.39 7.52 20.21
C SER A 389 22.26 6.79 20.97
N ARG A 390 21.06 7.38 21.04
CA ARG A 390 19.84 6.76 21.57
C ARG A 390 18.82 6.58 20.47
N TRP A 391 18.07 5.48 20.54
CA TRP A 391 16.97 5.20 19.61
C TRP A 391 15.66 5.70 20.20
N GLN A 392 15.00 6.63 19.50
CA GLN A 392 13.71 7.18 19.91
C GLN A 392 12.64 6.92 18.84
N TRP A 393 11.40 6.78 19.28
CA TRP A 393 10.24 6.62 18.39
C TRP A 393 9.59 7.97 18.14
N PHE A 394 9.38 8.28 16.87
CA PHE A 394 8.60 9.43 16.42
C PHE A 394 7.31 8.93 15.82
N VAL A 395 6.17 9.52 16.20
CA VAL A 395 4.83 9.11 15.77
C VAL A 395 4.17 10.25 15.02
N ILE A 396 3.70 9.96 13.81
CA ILE A 396 2.98 10.88 12.93
C ILE A 396 1.59 10.32 12.67
N TYR A 397 0.55 11.08 12.97
CA TYR A 397 -0.84 10.73 12.68
C TYR A 397 -1.28 11.42 11.40
N THR A 398 -1.40 10.66 10.32
CA THR A 398 -1.74 11.19 8.99
C THR A 398 -2.52 10.16 8.17
N LYS A 399 -3.50 10.63 7.40
CA LYS A 399 -4.25 9.81 6.44
C LYS A 399 -3.36 9.26 5.31
N GLN A 400 -2.20 9.89 5.10
CA GLN A 400 -1.24 9.53 4.06
C GLN A 400 -0.08 8.67 4.59
N ALA A 401 -0.28 7.94 5.70
CA ALA A 401 0.79 7.12 6.32
C ALA A 401 1.38 6.07 5.35
N PHE A 402 0.56 5.47 4.49
CA PHE A 402 1.04 4.52 3.48
C PHE A 402 1.81 5.21 2.35
N LEU A 403 1.43 6.43 1.96
CA LEU A 403 2.20 7.22 1.00
C LEU A 403 3.56 7.60 1.59
N LEU A 404 3.60 8.10 2.83
CA LEU A 404 4.83 8.35 3.56
C LEU A 404 5.72 7.11 3.58
N SER A 405 5.18 5.96 3.96
CA SER A 405 5.87 4.67 3.94
C SER A 405 6.44 4.34 2.56
N SER A 406 5.70 4.63 1.49
CA SER A 406 6.13 4.41 0.10
C SER A 406 7.26 5.34 -0.31
N CYS A 407 7.25 6.61 0.13
CA CYS A 407 8.35 7.54 -0.08
C CYS A 407 9.64 7.09 0.63
N LEU A 408 9.54 6.63 1.89
CA LEU A 408 10.70 6.08 2.62
C LEU A 408 11.30 4.86 1.91
N LYS A 409 10.44 3.93 1.46
CA LYS A 409 10.86 2.78 0.64
C LYS A 409 11.57 3.22 -0.63
N LYS A 410 11.04 4.25 -1.31
CA LYS A 410 11.60 4.77 -2.56
C LYS A 410 12.99 5.35 -2.37
N MET A 411 13.21 6.20 -1.36
CA MET A 411 14.53 6.75 -1.05
C MET A 411 15.56 5.65 -0.75
N ILE A 412 15.18 4.61 -0.01
CA ILE A 412 16.07 3.46 0.22
C ILE A 412 16.39 2.72 -1.08
N SER A 413 15.38 2.45 -1.91
CA SER A 413 15.60 1.75 -3.18
C SER A 413 16.53 2.50 -4.12
N GLU A 414 16.40 3.83 -4.22
CA GLU A 414 17.27 4.68 -5.04
C GLU A 414 18.71 4.67 -4.53
N LYS A 415 18.87 4.78 -3.21
CA LYS A 415 20.19 4.71 -2.58
C LYS A 415 20.88 3.37 -2.83
N MET A 416 20.14 2.26 -2.76
CA MET A 416 20.69 0.93 -3.04
C MET A 416 21.12 0.77 -4.49
N VAL A 417 20.34 1.31 -5.44
CA VAL A 417 20.71 1.31 -6.87
C VAL A 417 21.98 2.13 -7.11
N LYS A 418 22.11 3.32 -6.50
CA LYS A 418 23.34 4.12 -6.60
C LYS A 418 24.57 3.39 -6.06
N LEU A 419 24.46 2.81 -4.86
CA LEU A 419 25.56 2.06 -4.26
C LEU A 419 25.97 0.84 -5.11
N ALA A 420 25.01 0.17 -5.75
CA ALA A 420 25.30 -0.93 -6.66
C ALA A 420 25.99 -0.47 -7.95
N ALA A 421 25.66 0.71 -8.47
CA ALA A 421 26.33 1.31 -9.63
C ALA A 421 27.75 1.79 -9.30
N GLU A 422 27.98 2.29 -8.08
CA GLU A 422 29.29 2.76 -7.61
C GLU A 422 30.23 1.61 -7.18
N ASN A 423 29.70 0.46 -6.76
CA ASN A 423 30.47 -0.72 -6.34
C ASN A 423 29.99 -2.01 -7.04
N PRO A 424 30.32 -2.22 -8.33
CA PRO A 424 29.91 -3.41 -9.08
C PRO A 424 30.57 -4.73 -8.61
N GLU A 425 31.62 -4.67 -7.79
CA GLU A 425 32.39 -5.84 -7.34
C GLU A 425 31.68 -6.72 -6.28
N MET A 426 30.57 -6.29 -5.69
CA MET A 426 29.79 -7.09 -4.72
C MET A 426 28.81 -8.11 -5.36
N GLN A 427 28.79 -8.26 -6.69
CA GLN A 427 27.87 -9.18 -7.38
C GLN A 427 28.46 -10.54 -7.80
N ILE A 428 29.69 -10.88 -7.40
CA ILE A 428 30.29 -12.18 -7.77
C ILE A 428 30.83 -12.89 -6.54
N GLU A 429 29.95 -13.58 -5.79
CA GLU A 429 30.28 -14.86 -5.16
C GLU A 429 29.00 -15.72 -5.10
N VAL A 430 28.83 -16.60 -6.09
CA VAL A 430 27.93 -17.75 -5.97
C VAL A 430 28.76 -18.87 -5.32
N PRO A 431 28.44 -19.32 -4.10
CA PRO A 431 29.07 -20.53 -3.59
C PRO A 431 28.54 -21.71 -4.39
N GLU A 432 29.41 -22.34 -5.17
CA GLU A 432 29.14 -23.59 -5.86
C GLU A 432 28.61 -24.65 -4.88
N GLN A 433 27.59 -25.40 -5.31
CA GLN A 433 27.08 -26.56 -4.61
C GLN A 433 28.15 -27.65 -4.50
N GLY A 434 28.88 -27.65 -3.39
CA GLY A 434 29.82 -28.70 -3.00
C GLY A 434 29.12 -29.95 -2.45
N LYS A 435 28.91 -30.93 -3.32
CA LYS A 435 28.98 -32.39 -3.12
C LYS A 435 28.70 -32.94 -1.70
N SER A 436 27.60 -33.69 -1.61
CA SER A 436 27.24 -34.60 -0.52
C SER A 436 28.41 -35.48 -0.04
N LYS A 437 28.79 -35.35 1.23
CA LYS A 437 29.58 -36.37 1.96
C LYS A 437 28.67 -37.12 2.92
N LYS A 438 28.47 -38.41 2.63
CA LYS A 438 27.83 -39.40 3.50
C LYS A 438 28.67 -39.57 4.77
N ILE A 439 28.04 -39.58 5.94
CA ILE A 439 28.62 -40.11 7.19
C ILE A 439 27.74 -41.29 7.65
N PRO A 440 28.29 -42.49 7.90
CA PRO A 440 27.51 -43.66 8.28
C PRO A 440 27.21 -43.71 9.78
N HIS A 441 26.08 -44.33 10.10
CA HIS A 441 25.63 -44.68 11.45
C HIS A 441 26.55 -45.68 12.16
N SER A 442 26.80 -45.49 13.47
CA SER A 442 27.00 -46.58 14.45
C SER A 442 26.88 -46.10 15.92
N THR A 443 25.88 -46.68 16.61
CA THR A 443 25.89 -47.27 17.98
C THR A 443 26.35 -46.47 19.23
N LYS A 444 25.37 -45.92 19.99
CA LYS A 444 24.95 -46.18 21.40
C LYS A 444 26.00 -46.34 22.57
N PRO A 445 25.60 -46.18 23.86
CA PRO A 445 25.65 -44.95 24.68
C PRO A 445 26.47 -45.08 26.00
N GLU A 446 26.83 -43.97 26.65
CA GLU A 446 27.32 -44.03 28.05
C GLU A 446 26.85 -42.83 28.91
N ARG A 447 26.36 -43.15 30.11
CA ARG A 447 25.95 -42.23 31.20
C ARG A 447 27.19 -41.80 32.00
N LEU A 448 27.16 -40.62 32.61
CA LEU A 448 27.65 -40.26 33.98
C LEU A 448 27.51 -38.73 34.16
N LEU A 449 26.54 -38.25 34.96
CA LEU A 449 26.63 -37.86 36.37
C LEU A 449 27.29 -36.48 36.66
N PHE A 450 26.44 -35.56 37.20
CA PHE A 450 26.66 -34.49 38.20
C PHE A 450 27.85 -33.50 38.07
N SER A 451 27.57 -32.20 38.12
CA SER A 451 27.48 -31.46 39.39
C SER A 451 27.39 -29.94 39.17
N THR A 452 26.51 -29.32 39.95
CA THR A 452 26.45 -27.91 40.32
C THR A 452 27.78 -27.38 40.87
N LYS A 453 28.13 -26.14 40.55
CA LYS A 453 28.78 -25.22 41.50
C LYS A 453 28.48 -23.74 41.17
N LYS A 454 28.03 -23.08 42.23
CA LYS A 454 27.90 -21.63 42.46
C LYS A 454 29.28 -21.00 42.74
N GLN A 455 29.26 -19.68 42.85
CA GLN A 455 30.27 -18.71 43.39
C GLN A 455 31.14 -18.05 42.31
N ASP A 456 31.26 -16.71 42.26
CA ASP A 456 30.98 -15.66 43.26
C ASP A 456 30.10 -14.51 42.74
#